data_AF-A0A6P0VWN6-F1
#
_entry.id   AF-A0A6P0VWN6-F1
#
_cell.length_a   1.000
_cell.length_b   1.000
_cell.length_c   1.000
_cell.angle_alpha   90.00
_cell.angle_beta   90.00
_cell.angle_gamma   90.00
#
_symmetry.space_group_name_H-M   'P 1'
#
loop_
_entity.id
_entity.type
_entity.pdbx_description
1 polymer ?
#
loop_
_entity_poly.entity_id
_entity_poly.type
_entity_poly.pdbx_seq_one_letter_code
_entity_poly.pdbx_strand_id
1 'polypeptide(L)' 'MSKRVYVTLPDSIFEDLEWWAESEGRPTANLAAFLIEVAIRQAKEEGKFHKPKPQNQQTK' A
#
# COMPACT_ATOMS: atom_id res chain seq x y z
N MET A 1 7.20 -13.79 -0.45
CA MET A 1 8.13 -12.87 -1.15
C MET A 1 7.56 -11.46 -1.09
N SER A 2 8.31 -10.49 -0.58
CA SER A 2 7.92 -9.07 -0.59
C SER A 2 8.54 -8.34 -1.79
N LYS A 3 7.90 -7.27 -2.24
CA LYS A 3 8.41 -6.36 -3.28
C LYS A 3 8.54 -4.97 -2.65
N ARG A 4 9.60 -4.23 -3.00
CA ARG A 4 9.81 -2.86 -2.52
C ARG A 4 9.23 -1.88 -3.53
N VAL A 5 8.52 -0.89 -3.02
CA VAL A 5 8.00 0.25 -3.78
C VAL A 5 8.36 1.53 -3.03
N TYR A 6 8.46 2.64 -3.75
CA TYR A 6 8.63 3.98 -3.18
C TYR A 6 7.32 4.74 -3.38
N VAL A 7 6.85 5.40 -2.31
CA VAL A 7 5.60 6.16 -2.31
C VAL A 7 5.91 7.57 -1.80
N THR A 8 5.36 8.57 -2.46
CA THR A 8 5.43 9.97 -2.01
C THR A 8 4.11 10.32 -1.33
N LEU A 9 4.18 10.90 -0.13
CA LEU A 9 3.03 11.33 0.66
C LEU A 9 3.13 12.83 0.92
N PRO A 10 2.00 13.55 1.06
CA PRO A 10 2.00 14.90 1.60
C PRO A 10 2.60 14.90 3.01
N ASP A 11 3.35 15.95 3.36
CA ASP A 11 4.05 16.05 4.64
C ASP A 11 3.13 15.79 5.85
N SER A 12 1.96 16.44 5.88
CA SER A 12 0.99 16.27 6.97
C SER A 12 0.51 14.82 7.15
N ILE A 13 0.40 14.07 6.05
CA ILE A 13 -0.01 12.66 6.09
C ILE A 13 1.14 11.77 6.57
N PHE A 14 2.37 12.13 6.22
CA PHE A 14 3.54 11.42 6.70
C PHE A 14 3.74 11.63 8.22
N GLU A 15 3.54 12.85 8.72
CA GLU A 15 3.59 13.16 10.15
C GLU A 15 2.55 12.33 10.95
N ASP A 16 1.30 12.31 10.51
CA ASP A 16 0.24 11.50 11.14
C ASP A 16 0.59 10.00 11.15
N LEU A 17 1.19 9.52 10.05
CA LEU A 17 1.64 8.14 9.93
C LEU A 17 2.81 7.83 10.88
N GLU A 18 3.75 8.76 11.04
CA GLU A 18 4.87 8.61 11.98
C GLU A 18 4.38 8.55 13.42
N TRP A 19 3.51 9.47 13.84
CA TRP A 19 2.94 9.46 15.20
C TRP A 19 2.20 8.17 15.50
N TRP A 20 1.43 7.66 14.53
CA TRP A 20 0.75 6.38 14.70
C TRP A 20 1.76 5.23 14.82
N ALA A 21 2.79 5.18 13.97
CA ALA A 21 3.80 4.14 14.04
C ALA A 21 4.55 4.13 15.37
N GLU A 22 4.92 5.31 15.87
CA GLU A 22 5.55 5.51 17.19
C GLU A 22 4.65 5.03 18.32
N SER A 23 3.35 5.36 18.29
CA SER A 23 2.39 4.93 19.31
C SER A 23 2.26 3.40 19.41
N GLU A 24 2.51 2.68 18.32
CA GLU A 24 2.51 1.21 18.28
C GLU A 24 3.91 0.57 18.44
N GLY A 25 4.96 1.39 18.60
CA GLY A 25 6.33 0.91 18.76
C GLY A 25 6.88 0.18 17.53
N ARG A 26 6.47 0.57 16.31
CA ARG A 26 6.91 -0.06 15.06
C ARG A 26 7.47 0.94 14.05
N PRO A 27 8.34 0.50 13.11
CA PRO A 27 8.82 1.38 12.05
C PRO A 27 7.70 1.91 11.15
N THR A 28 7.76 3.19 10.77
CA THR A 28 6.80 3.86 9.89
C THR A 28 6.56 3.10 8.58
N ALA A 29 7.63 2.58 7.97
CA ALA A 29 7.52 1.80 6.73
C ALA A 29 6.73 0.48 6.91
N ASN A 30 6.77 -0.13 8.09
CA ASN A 30 6.01 -1.35 8.38
C ASN A 30 4.53 -1.04 8.56
N LEU A 31 4.20 0.05 9.27
CA LEU A 31 2.83 0.56 9.36
C LEU A 31 2.29 0.87 7.96
N ALA A 32 3.04 1.62 7.14
CA ALA A 32 2.65 1.96 5.77
C ALA A 32 2.34 0.71 4.93
N ALA A 33 3.23 -0.29 4.98
CA ALA A 33 3.04 -1.55 4.25
C ALA A 33 1.77 -2.28 4.70
N PHE A 34 1.51 -2.34 6.01
CA PHE A 34 0.30 -2.94 6.56
C PHE A 34 -0.98 -2.18 6.13
N LEU A 35 -0.98 -0.85 6.22
CA LEU A 35 -2.13 -0.03 5.82
C LEU A 35 -2.46 -0.19 4.33
N ILE A 36 -1.45 -0.24 3.47
CA ILE A 36 -1.63 -0.52 2.04
C ILE A 36 -2.25 -1.91 1.83
N GLU A 37 -1.80 -2.92 2.57
CA GLU A 37 -2.37 -4.27 2.49
C GLU A 37 -3.85 -4.30 2.90
N VAL A 38 -4.18 -3.67 4.03
CA VAL A 38 -5.57 -3.58 4.54
C VAL A 38 -6.46 -2.87 3.51
N ALA A 39 -6.03 -1.72 2.99
CA ALA A 39 -6.78 -0.97 1.99
C ALA A 39 -7.04 -1.78 0.71
N ILE A 40 -6.05 -2.55 0.24
CA ILE A 40 -6.22 -3.44 -0.93
C ILE A 40 -7.20 -4.59 -0.62
N ARG A 41 -7.15 -5.17 0.59
CA ARG A 41 -8.08 -6.23 1.00
C ARG A 41 -9.51 -5.71 1.03
N GLN A 42 -9.73 -4.55 1.67
CA GLN A 42 -11.03 -3.89 1.71
C GLN A 42 -11.54 -3.56 0.30
N ALA A 43 -10.69 -3.03 -0.58
CA ALA A 43 -11.09 -2.74 -1.97
C ALA A 43 -11.49 -3.99 -2.76
N LYS A 44 -10.92 -5.16 -2.45
CA LYS A 44 -11.34 -6.45 -3.04
C LYS A 44 -12.70 -6.91 -2.51
N GLU A 45 -12.91 -6.78 -1.21
CA GLU A 45 -14.17 -7.12 -0.54
C GLU A 45 -15.32 -6.24 -1.04
N GLU A 46 -15.06 -4.96 -1.27
CA GLU A 46 -16.03 -3.99 -1.81
C GLU A 46 -16.23 -4.10 -3.33
N GLY A 47 -15.55 -5.03 -4.02
CA GLY A 47 -15.66 -5.20 -5.47
C GLY A 47 -15.06 -4.06 -6.31
N LYS A 48 -14.31 -3.13 -5.70
CA LYS A 48 -13.61 -2.02 -6.39
C LYS A 48 -12.36 -2.48 -7.12
N PHE A 49 -11.87 -3.69 -6.82
CA PHE A 49 -10.64 -4.22 -7.38
C PHE A 49 -10.88 -4.96 -8.70
N HIS A 50 -10.55 -4.32 -9.81
CA HIS A 50 -10.51 -4.97 -11.12
C HIS A 50 -9.08 -5.40 -11.44
N LYS A 51 -8.82 -6.72 -11.55
CA LYS A 51 -7.55 -7.19 -12.10
C LYS A 51 -7.46 -6.72 -13.55
N PRO A 52 -6.46 -5.90 -13.94
CA PRO A 52 -6.27 -5.57 -15.34
C PRO A 52 -6.03 -6.88 -16.10
N LYS A 53 -6.69 -7.04 -17.26
CA LYS A 53 -6.39 -8.16 -18.14
C LYS A 53 -4.92 -8.03 -18.54
N PRO A 54 -4.12 -9.10 -18.50
CA PRO A 54 -2.75 -9.05 -18.97
C PRO A 54 -2.76 -8.56 -20.42
N GLN A 55 -2.19 -7.38 -20.64
CA GLN A 55 -2.11 -6.78 -21.96
C GLN A 55 -1.02 -7.56 -22.71
N ASN A 56 -1.48 -8.36 -23.69
CA ASN A 56 -0.73 -9.32 -24.51
C ASN A 56 0.80 -9.19 -24.50
N GLN A 57 1.45 -10.34 -24.25
CA GLN A 57 2.73 -10.68 -24.88
C GLN A 57 2.58 -10.41 -26.39
N GLN A 58 3.18 -9.33 -26.88
CA GLN A 58 3.30 -9.11 -28.32
C GLN A 58 4.21 -10.20 -28.89
N THR A 59 3.58 -11.00 -29.73
CA THR A 59 4.14 -11.80 -30.82
C THR A 59 5.47 -11.26 -31.36
N LYS A 60 6.47 -12.14 -31.41
CA LYS A 60 7.48 -12.15 -32.46
C LYS A 60 7.38 -13.48 -33.20
#